data_AF-A0A6J2XJY0-F1
#
_entry.id   AF-A0A6J2XJY0-F1
#
_cell.length_a   1.000
_cell.length_b   1.000
_cell.length_c   1.000
_cell.angle_alpha   90.00
_cell.angle_beta   90.00
_cell.angle_gamma   90.00
#
_symmetry.space_group_name_H-M   'P 1'
#
loop_
_entity.id
_entity.type
_entity.pdbx_description
1 polymer ?
#
loop_
_entity_poly.entity_id
_entity_poly.type
_entity_poly.pdbx_seq_one_letter_code
_entity_poly.pdbx_strand_id
1 'polypeptide(L)'
;MLTKVYLCPSDKKYACSWEGSSNDIIEHFIAEHEDLLSLNNIISINLSVLSESFLFFHDTEVYLLQTKLNNGHLQLFLRYLGPPKIASKLKYDVHLDSSDKILDKQNIHVNEGYFDINLDCITNVFGDISFMNCKVLITEEARSTSSDDGVVLEDDKSFNTEPIPDIIINDLKINDKENEVPVETPVNEVNLGSIFRCRKQSTMSTNRVTWYDQTDNVIEHTESREPKVTVQRSSSCATEKTRNSPKRSGSTLISIKESDLDLELRCTNCERHISNPIFVCQSRHNVCKDCYYDKKHCSQCNTEITPDRNVELEKKSDGYRYACRNKKNGCLVRYLFEDIFAHETDCIFCTYNCPLEDCGFKGAYKQMVGHLNLIHSSVKIFESSFAVFSRHNELFLVNERMGIVYCTLKCSDDKVIWTARMPGPKERKFFCELKFKGKNFKFPILLTQYGDYYMKEIPVSYMKEQRLKSKNSILTITR
;
A
#
# COMPACT_ATOMS: atom_id res chain seq x y z
N MET A 1 12.94 24.22 -19.05
CA MET A 1 14.15 23.65 -18.40
C MET A 1 14.53 22.40 -19.18
N LEU A 2 15.82 22.15 -19.42
CA LEU A 2 16.27 20.89 -20.02
C LEU A 2 16.08 19.77 -19.00
N THR A 3 15.33 18.73 -19.35
CA THR A 3 15.19 17.52 -18.55
C THR A 3 16.49 16.72 -18.60
N LYS A 4 17.16 16.53 -17.44
CA LYS A 4 18.35 15.65 -17.31
C LYS A 4 17.94 14.24 -17.75
N VAL A 5 18.60 13.74 -18.79
CA VAL A 5 18.44 12.36 -19.27
C VAL A 5 19.43 11.49 -18.50
N TYR A 6 18.97 10.36 -18.00
CA TYR A 6 19.74 9.36 -17.29
C TYR A 6 19.91 8.15 -18.19
N LEU A 7 21.10 7.59 -18.21
CA LEU A 7 21.35 6.25 -18.74
C LEU A 7 20.88 5.20 -17.71
N CYS A 8 20.65 3.98 -18.16
CA CYS A 8 20.36 2.87 -17.25
C CYS A 8 21.52 2.67 -16.25
N PRO A 9 21.26 2.65 -14.93
CA PRO A 9 22.27 2.33 -13.92
C PRO A 9 22.53 0.83 -13.75
N SER A 10 21.95 -0.06 -14.56
CA SER A 10 22.33 -1.48 -14.52
C SER A 10 23.72 -1.68 -15.10
N ASP A 11 24.42 -2.70 -14.62
CA ASP A 11 25.79 -2.98 -15.03
C ASP A 11 25.91 -3.23 -16.54
N LYS A 12 27.04 -2.81 -17.15
CA LYS A 12 27.33 -3.00 -18.59
C LYS A 12 27.12 -4.45 -19.07
N LYS A 13 27.22 -5.45 -18.17
CA LYS A 13 26.95 -6.88 -18.42
C LYS A 13 25.53 -7.17 -18.95
N TYR A 14 24.54 -6.32 -18.66
CA TYR A 14 23.17 -6.45 -19.16
C TYR A 14 22.95 -5.82 -20.55
N ALA A 15 23.98 -5.17 -21.13
CA ALA A 15 23.93 -4.52 -22.45
C ALA A 15 22.74 -3.55 -22.65
N CYS A 16 22.24 -2.94 -21.57
CA CYS A 16 21.05 -2.11 -21.60
C CYS A 16 21.32 -0.76 -22.27
N SER A 17 20.53 -0.45 -23.30
CA SER A 17 20.61 0.79 -24.08
C SER A 17 19.55 1.84 -23.68
N TRP A 18 18.91 1.67 -22.52
CA TRP A 18 17.88 2.58 -22.07
C TRP A 18 18.43 3.94 -21.63
N GLU A 19 17.78 4.99 -22.10
CA GLU A 19 17.94 6.37 -21.67
C GLU A 19 16.55 6.99 -21.43
N GLY A 20 16.40 7.79 -20.37
CA GLY A 20 15.10 8.37 -20.00
C GLY A 20 15.18 9.41 -18.88
N SER A 21 14.04 9.89 -18.39
CA SER A 21 14.04 10.78 -17.22
C SER A 21 14.11 10.00 -15.91
N SER A 22 14.41 10.67 -14.79
CA SER A 22 14.37 10.07 -13.45
C SER A 22 12.98 9.51 -13.09
N ASN A 23 11.91 9.99 -13.74
CA ASN A 23 10.56 9.47 -13.50
C ASN A 23 10.32 8.13 -14.20
N ASP A 24 11.07 7.86 -15.27
CA ASP A 24 10.88 6.69 -16.14
C ASP A 24 11.79 5.51 -15.74
N ILE A 25 12.80 5.76 -14.89
CA ILE A 25 13.85 4.79 -14.51
C ILE A 25 13.29 3.59 -13.75
N ILE A 26 12.26 3.80 -12.93
CA ILE A 26 11.51 2.75 -12.22
C ILE A 26 10.79 1.87 -13.24
N GLU A 27 10.06 2.47 -14.18
CA GLU A 27 9.28 1.73 -15.19
C GLU A 27 10.18 0.88 -16.08
N HIS A 28 11.41 1.36 -16.33
CA HIS A 28 12.44 0.63 -17.03
C HIS A 28 12.98 -0.57 -16.23
N PHE A 29 13.37 -0.38 -14.96
CA PHE A 29 13.85 -1.49 -14.14
C PHE A 29 12.79 -2.58 -13.98
N ILE A 30 11.53 -2.22 -13.78
CA ILE A 30 10.42 -3.20 -13.75
C ILE A 30 10.27 -3.97 -15.07
N ALA A 31 10.65 -3.38 -16.21
CA ALA A 31 10.49 -4.00 -17.53
C ALA A 31 11.66 -4.92 -17.92
N GLU A 32 12.90 -4.50 -17.65
CA GLU A 32 14.11 -5.13 -18.19
C GLU A 32 15.05 -5.69 -17.10
N HIS A 33 14.89 -5.26 -15.84
CA HIS A 33 15.80 -5.51 -14.72
C HIS A 33 15.03 -5.77 -13.40
N GLU A 34 13.93 -6.54 -13.46
CA GLU A 34 13.02 -6.76 -12.31
C GLU A 34 13.76 -7.34 -11.09
N ASP A 35 14.72 -8.24 -11.34
CA ASP A 35 15.57 -8.87 -10.31
C ASP A 35 16.54 -7.89 -9.61
N LEU A 36 16.76 -6.69 -10.17
CA LEU A 36 17.62 -5.64 -9.60
C LEU A 36 16.81 -4.55 -8.86
N LEU A 37 15.52 -4.76 -8.63
CA LEU A 37 14.63 -3.80 -7.98
C LEU A 37 14.13 -4.32 -6.62
N SER A 38 14.57 -3.71 -5.52
CA SER A 38 13.95 -3.93 -4.21
C SER A 38 12.85 -2.92 -3.94
N LEU A 39 11.68 -3.40 -3.52
CA LEU A 39 10.53 -2.54 -3.18
C LEU A 39 10.58 -2.00 -1.75
N ASN A 40 11.66 -2.26 -1.02
CA ASN A 40 11.92 -1.77 0.33
C ASN A 40 13.43 -1.48 0.50
N ASN A 41 13.85 -1.05 1.70
CA ASN A 41 15.24 -0.72 1.99
C ASN A 41 16.12 -1.93 2.40
N ILE A 42 15.70 -3.17 2.08
CA ILE A 42 16.43 -4.41 2.33
C ILE A 42 16.74 -5.05 0.96
N ILE A 43 18.01 -5.38 0.74
CA ILE A 43 18.52 -5.85 -0.56
C ILE A 43 19.31 -7.14 -0.32
N SER A 44 19.00 -8.20 -1.06
CA SER A 44 19.76 -9.46 -1.01
C SER A 44 20.97 -9.35 -1.94
N ILE A 45 22.17 -9.28 -1.37
CA ILE A 45 23.43 -9.19 -2.09
C ILE A 45 23.94 -10.61 -2.36
N ASN A 46 24.24 -10.93 -3.62
CA ASN A 46 24.90 -12.17 -4.02
C ASN A 46 26.42 -12.01 -4.00
N LEU A 47 27.09 -12.71 -3.08
CA LEU A 47 28.56 -12.65 -2.91
C LEU A 47 29.34 -13.42 -4.00
N SER A 48 28.64 -14.08 -4.92
CA SER A 48 29.25 -14.72 -6.10
C SER A 48 29.36 -13.79 -7.31
N VAL A 49 28.84 -12.55 -7.22
CA VAL A 49 28.74 -11.62 -8.35
C VAL A 49 29.67 -10.43 -8.15
N LEU A 50 30.60 -10.22 -9.09
CA LEU A 50 31.66 -9.19 -8.99
C LEU A 50 31.13 -7.75 -8.90
N SER A 51 30.00 -7.45 -9.54
CA SER A 51 29.32 -6.17 -9.39
C SER A 51 27.83 -6.31 -9.69
N GLU A 52 27.01 -5.52 -9.01
CA GLU A 52 25.57 -5.47 -9.24
C GLU A 52 24.99 -4.13 -8.80
N SER A 53 24.01 -3.60 -9.53
CA SER A 53 23.44 -2.27 -9.32
C SER A 53 21.94 -2.36 -9.07
N PHE A 54 21.52 -2.17 -7.83
CA PHE A 54 20.15 -2.32 -7.33
C PHE A 54 19.45 -0.97 -7.17
N LEU A 55 18.23 -0.84 -7.71
CA LEU A 55 17.33 0.24 -7.32
C LEU A 55 16.51 -0.17 -6.10
N PHE A 56 16.29 0.76 -5.17
CA PHE A 56 15.44 0.52 -4.01
C PHE A 56 14.62 1.72 -3.56
N PHE A 57 13.54 1.46 -2.82
CA PHE A 57 12.62 2.46 -2.32
C PHE A 57 12.70 2.67 -0.81
N HIS A 58 12.68 3.93 -0.39
CA HIS A 58 12.52 4.32 1.01
C HIS A 58 11.75 5.65 1.08
N ASP A 59 10.69 5.70 1.91
CA ASP A 59 9.86 6.89 2.13
C ASP A 59 9.45 7.67 0.85
N THR A 60 8.95 6.94 -0.14
CA THR A 60 8.52 7.43 -1.48
C THR A 60 9.62 7.94 -2.41
N GLU A 61 10.87 7.89 -1.95
CA GLU A 61 12.06 8.29 -2.70
C GLU A 61 12.82 7.08 -3.28
N VAL A 62 13.58 7.30 -4.36
CA VAL A 62 14.34 6.26 -5.08
C VAL A 62 15.83 6.38 -4.81
N TYR A 63 16.47 5.25 -4.59
CA TYR A 63 17.90 5.13 -4.30
C TYR A 63 18.54 4.06 -5.17
N LEU A 64 19.85 4.20 -5.39
CA LEU A 64 20.69 3.24 -6.08
C LEU A 64 21.75 2.72 -5.10
N LEU A 65 21.78 1.40 -4.89
CA LEU A 65 22.89 0.70 -4.24
C LEU A 65 23.70 -0.02 -5.32
N GLN A 66 24.98 0.31 -5.46
CA GLN A 66 25.90 -0.46 -6.30
C GLN A 66 26.84 -1.27 -5.40
N THR A 67 26.96 -2.55 -5.69
CA THR A 67 27.88 -3.47 -5.03
C THR A 67 29.07 -3.73 -5.95
N LYS A 68 30.27 -3.83 -5.38
CA LYS A 68 31.48 -4.29 -6.07
C LYS A 68 32.27 -5.21 -5.15
N LEU A 69 32.68 -6.37 -5.65
CA LEU A 69 33.64 -7.26 -5.00
C LEU A 69 35.01 -7.04 -5.64
N ASN A 70 35.98 -6.59 -4.84
CA ASN A 70 37.33 -6.31 -5.33
C ASN A 70 38.36 -6.70 -4.26
N ASN A 71 39.40 -7.45 -4.64
CA ASN A 71 40.54 -7.79 -3.79
C ASN A 71 40.20 -8.31 -2.37
N GLY A 72 39.13 -9.08 -2.21
CA GLY A 72 38.69 -9.60 -0.91
C GLY A 72 37.78 -8.65 -0.11
N HIS A 73 37.32 -7.55 -0.69
CA HIS A 73 36.43 -6.57 -0.06
C HIS A 73 35.11 -6.42 -0.82
N LEU A 74 34.01 -6.29 -0.07
CA LEU A 74 32.70 -5.86 -0.56
C LEU A 74 32.56 -4.35 -0.37
N GLN A 75 32.35 -3.64 -1.47
CA GLN A 75 32.17 -2.20 -1.51
C GLN A 75 30.72 -1.85 -1.86
N LEU A 76 30.12 -0.96 -1.07
CA LEU A 76 28.73 -0.54 -1.18
C LEU A 76 28.64 0.96 -1.44
N PHE A 77 28.23 1.34 -2.64
CA PHE A 77 28.04 2.73 -3.06
C PHE A 77 26.55 3.08 -3.02
N LEU A 78 26.16 4.02 -2.17
CA LEU A 78 24.77 4.46 -2.03
C LEU A 78 24.56 5.85 -2.62
N ARG A 79 23.52 6.01 -3.44
CA ARG A 79 23.19 7.26 -4.13
C ARG A 79 21.69 7.52 -4.09
N TYR A 80 21.30 8.78 -3.91
CA TYR A 80 19.91 9.23 -4.01
C TYR A 80 19.60 9.69 -5.44
N LEU A 81 18.48 9.24 -6.01
CA LEU A 81 18.05 9.58 -7.37
C LEU A 81 16.97 10.68 -7.37
N GLY A 82 17.36 11.88 -6.94
CA GLY A 82 16.48 13.05 -6.93
C GLY A 82 17.22 14.39 -6.83
N PRO A 83 16.55 15.47 -6.38
CA PRO A 83 17.11 16.81 -6.43
C PRO A 83 18.41 17.00 -5.62
N PRO A 84 19.44 17.70 -6.16
CA PRO A 84 20.75 17.86 -5.49
C PRO A 84 20.68 18.55 -4.11
N LYS A 85 19.70 19.43 -3.95
CA LYS A 85 19.42 20.16 -2.70
C LYS A 85 18.89 19.26 -1.56
N ILE A 86 18.40 18.08 -1.91
CA ILE A 86 17.99 17.02 -0.98
C ILE A 86 19.17 16.05 -0.81
N ALA A 87 19.76 15.59 -1.91
CA ALA A 87 20.94 14.70 -1.95
C ALA A 87 22.07 15.11 -0.98
N SER A 88 22.45 16.38 -1.00
CA SER A 88 23.52 16.95 -0.16
C SER A 88 23.22 17.00 1.35
N LYS A 89 21.97 16.73 1.77
CA LYS A 89 21.55 16.70 3.18
C LYS A 89 21.33 15.28 3.72
N LEU A 90 21.22 14.30 2.83
CA LEU A 90 20.99 12.91 3.21
C LEU A 90 22.28 12.28 3.71
N LYS A 91 22.17 11.53 4.81
CA LYS A 91 23.20 10.60 5.29
C LYS A 91 22.58 9.22 5.43
N TYR A 92 23.42 8.20 5.35
CA TYR A 92 22.99 6.81 5.30
C TYR A 92 23.95 5.89 6.06
N ASP A 93 23.44 4.76 6.53
CA ASP A 93 24.21 3.70 7.21
C ASP A 93 23.69 2.35 6.70
N VAL A 94 24.48 1.29 6.84
CA VAL A 94 24.10 -0.07 6.40
C VAL A 94 24.11 -1.04 7.57
N HIS A 95 23.07 -1.86 7.67
CA HIS A 95 23.01 -3.03 8.53
C HIS A 95 23.10 -4.26 7.64
N LEU A 96 24.02 -5.17 7.98
CA LEU A 96 24.30 -6.38 7.20
C LEU A 96 23.95 -7.60 8.05
N ASP A 97 23.08 -8.47 7.56
CA ASP A 97 22.59 -9.64 8.31
C ASP A 97 22.45 -10.90 7.42
N SER A 98 22.56 -12.07 8.06
CA SER A 98 22.29 -13.37 7.43
C SER A 98 22.02 -14.42 8.51
N SER A 99 20.97 -15.24 8.33
CA SER A 99 20.55 -16.32 9.23
C SER A 99 20.61 -15.96 10.73
N ASP A 100 19.87 -14.91 11.12
CA ASP A 100 19.74 -14.36 12.48
C ASP A 100 21.02 -13.80 13.12
N LYS A 101 22.14 -13.74 12.38
CA LYS A 101 23.36 -13.03 12.77
C LYS A 101 23.39 -11.64 12.13
N ILE A 102 24.05 -10.70 12.78
CA ILE A 102 24.25 -9.31 12.29
C ILE A 102 25.75 -9.00 12.31
N LEU A 103 26.27 -8.38 11.26
CA LEU A 103 27.65 -7.89 11.21
C LEU A 103 27.77 -6.64 12.08
N ASP A 104 28.74 -6.65 13.00
CA ASP A 104 28.97 -5.53 13.91
C ASP A 104 29.45 -4.28 13.16
N LYS A 105 28.98 -3.11 13.59
CA LYS A 105 29.22 -1.81 12.93
C LYS A 105 30.69 -1.42 12.85
N GLN A 106 31.54 -1.98 13.71
CA GLN A 106 32.99 -1.80 13.70
C GLN A 106 33.70 -2.48 12.51
N ASN A 107 33.08 -3.51 11.92
CA ASN A 107 33.62 -4.23 10.75
C ASN A 107 33.15 -3.64 9.41
N ILE A 108 32.45 -2.49 9.46
CA ILE A 108 31.96 -1.76 8.29
C ILE A 108 32.69 -0.42 8.28
N HIS A 109 33.73 -0.31 7.46
CA HIS A 109 34.49 0.92 7.29
C HIS A 109 33.74 1.88 6.34
N VAL A 110 33.89 3.18 6.56
CA VAL A 110 33.30 4.21 5.71
C VAL A 110 34.45 4.99 5.09
N ASN A 111 34.60 4.87 3.79
CA ASN A 111 35.54 5.64 2.98
C ASN A 111 34.79 6.79 2.28
N GLU A 112 35.50 7.70 1.60
CA GLU A 112 34.87 8.80 0.87
C GLU A 112 33.94 8.25 -0.23
N GLY A 113 32.62 8.34 -0.01
CA GLY A 113 31.58 7.92 -0.95
C GLY A 113 31.10 6.46 -0.88
N TYR A 114 31.66 5.60 -0.03
CA TYR A 114 31.25 4.17 0.04
C TYR A 114 31.55 3.48 1.38
N PHE A 115 30.85 2.37 1.63
CA PHE A 115 31.18 1.44 2.72
C PHE A 115 32.08 0.33 2.19
N ASP A 116 33.06 -0.06 2.99
CA ASP A 116 34.04 -1.09 2.68
C ASP A 116 34.03 -2.15 3.78
N ILE A 117 33.84 -3.41 3.38
CA ILE A 117 33.70 -4.56 4.28
C ILE A 117 34.62 -5.68 3.79
N ASN A 118 35.56 -6.12 4.62
CA ASN A 118 36.42 -7.26 4.30
C ASN A 118 35.57 -8.56 4.26
N LEU A 119 35.69 -9.36 3.21
CA LEU A 119 35.01 -10.65 3.06
C LEU A 119 35.42 -11.65 4.15
N ASP A 120 36.66 -11.61 4.64
CA ASP A 120 37.08 -12.44 5.78
C ASP A 120 36.23 -12.15 7.03
N CYS A 121 35.83 -10.90 7.27
CA CYS A 121 34.93 -10.55 8.37
C CYS A 121 33.52 -11.11 8.15
N ILE A 122 33.04 -11.12 6.90
CA ILE A 122 31.75 -11.70 6.51
C ILE A 122 31.79 -13.22 6.74
N THR A 123 32.81 -13.92 6.23
CA THR A 123 32.99 -15.37 6.41
C THR A 123 33.16 -15.77 7.87
N ASN A 124 33.92 -14.99 8.66
CA ASN A 124 34.10 -15.26 10.10
C ASN A 124 32.81 -15.13 10.92
N VAL A 125 31.90 -14.21 10.55
CA VAL A 125 30.63 -14.04 11.27
C VAL A 125 29.56 -14.99 10.75
N PHE A 126 29.34 -15.02 9.43
CA PHE A 126 28.22 -15.74 8.82
C PHE A 126 28.55 -17.18 8.45
N GLY A 127 29.81 -17.49 8.15
CA GLY A 127 30.25 -18.72 7.48
C GLY A 127 30.28 -18.55 5.95
N ASP A 128 30.50 -19.63 5.21
CA ASP A 128 30.44 -19.65 3.75
C ASP A 128 28.99 -19.43 3.28
N ILE A 129 28.64 -18.19 2.95
CA ILE A 129 27.31 -17.78 2.49
C ILE A 129 27.35 -17.25 1.06
N SER A 130 26.37 -17.64 0.23
CA SER A 130 26.21 -17.09 -1.12
C SER A 130 25.42 -15.78 -1.15
N PHE A 131 24.57 -15.54 -0.15
CA PHE A 131 23.68 -14.38 -0.07
C PHE A 131 23.68 -13.77 1.34
N MET A 132 23.55 -12.45 1.41
CA MET A 132 23.36 -11.68 2.65
C MET A 132 22.36 -10.55 2.46
N ASN A 133 21.64 -10.17 3.52
CA ASN A 133 20.78 -9.01 3.51
C ASN A 133 21.59 -7.75 3.80
N CYS A 134 21.32 -6.68 3.04
CA CYS A 134 21.76 -5.33 3.31
C CYS A 134 20.55 -4.43 3.51
N LYS A 135 20.37 -3.96 4.75
CA LYS A 135 19.34 -2.99 5.13
C LYS A 135 19.94 -1.60 5.19
N VAL A 136 19.48 -0.72 4.29
CA VAL A 136 19.92 0.68 4.23
C VAL A 136 19.09 1.53 5.18
N LEU A 137 19.75 2.32 6.02
CA LEU A 137 19.12 3.25 6.96
C LEU A 137 19.43 4.68 6.54
N ILE A 138 18.41 5.54 6.48
CA ILE A 138 18.56 6.95 6.09
C ILE A 138 18.16 7.80 7.29
N THR A 139 19.15 8.38 7.98
CA THR A 139 18.96 9.11 9.24
C THR A 139 19.97 10.26 9.39
N GLU A 140 19.62 11.30 10.14
CA GLU A 140 20.50 12.47 10.37
C GLU A 140 21.76 12.13 11.19
N GLU A 141 21.69 11.06 11.98
CA GLU A 141 22.76 10.52 12.84
C GLU A 141 23.71 9.54 12.11
N ALA A 142 23.48 9.27 10.83
CA ALA A 142 24.23 8.27 10.08
C ALA A 142 25.70 8.67 9.78
N ARG A 143 26.52 7.65 9.47
CA ARG A 143 27.99 7.72 9.44
C ARG A 143 28.60 8.13 8.09
N SER A 144 27.81 8.26 7.02
CA SER A 144 28.31 8.42 5.64
C SER A 144 28.37 9.87 5.11
N THR A 145 29.02 10.00 3.96
CA THR A 145 29.21 11.24 3.18
C THR A 145 28.01 11.57 2.28
N SER A 146 27.82 12.86 1.97
CA SER A 146 26.71 13.38 1.14
C SER A 146 26.55 12.66 -0.21
N SER A 147 25.29 12.47 -0.65
CA SER A 147 25.01 11.90 -1.99
C SER A 147 25.46 12.86 -3.09
N ASP A 148 26.33 12.38 -3.97
CA ASP A 148 26.90 13.15 -5.09
C ASP A 148 25.90 13.32 -6.27
N ASP A 149 26.10 14.34 -7.12
CA ASP A 149 25.09 14.84 -8.06
C ASP A 149 25.04 14.10 -9.42
N GLY A 150 24.63 12.84 -9.35
CA GLY A 150 24.02 12.11 -10.47
C GLY A 150 24.91 11.12 -11.22
N VAL A 151 24.35 10.56 -12.29
CA VAL A 151 25.02 9.55 -13.12
C VAL A 151 25.96 10.25 -14.10
N VAL A 152 27.20 10.50 -13.66
CA VAL A 152 28.34 10.56 -14.58
C VAL A 152 28.95 9.17 -14.59
N LEU A 153 28.82 8.47 -15.72
CA LEU A 153 29.72 7.36 -16.02
C LEU A 153 31.07 8.00 -16.31
N GLU A 154 32.11 7.62 -15.57
CA GLU A 154 33.46 8.05 -15.90
C GLU A 154 33.81 7.52 -17.30
N ASP A 155 34.19 8.43 -18.20
CA ASP A 155 34.85 8.04 -19.44
C ASP A 155 36.19 7.40 -19.08
N ASP A 156 36.37 6.13 -19.42
CA ASP A 156 37.67 5.44 -19.38
C ASP A 156 38.65 6.08 -20.39
N LYS A 157 39.17 7.27 -20.07
CA LYS A 157 40.31 7.89 -20.75
C LYS A 157 41.62 7.20 -20.35
N SER A 158 41.73 5.92 -20.73
CA SER A 158 42.95 5.12 -20.53
C SER A 158 43.20 4.11 -21.66
N PHE A 159 42.84 4.46 -22.90
CA PHE A 159 43.50 3.86 -24.08
C PHE A 159 44.20 4.94 -24.90
N ASN A 160 45.54 4.91 -24.83
CA ASN A 160 46.41 5.72 -25.67
C ASN A 160 46.17 5.36 -27.14
N THR A 161 45.88 6.38 -27.95
CA THR A 161 46.03 6.28 -29.40
C THR A 161 47.50 6.36 -29.76
N GLU A 162 48.10 5.24 -30.15
CA GLU A 162 49.21 5.22 -31.11
C GLU A 162 48.89 4.22 -32.24
N PRO A 163 49.41 4.46 -33.45
CA PRO A 163 48.69 4.09 -34.67
C PRO A 163 48.99 2.68 -35.18
N ILE A 164 48.07 2.19 -36.03
CA ILE A 164 48.22 0.97 -36.82
C ILE A 164 49.42 1.11 -37.79
N PRO A 165 50.33 0.12 -37.84
CA PRO A 165 51.14 -0.18 -39.01
C PRO A 165 50.56 -1.39 -39.76
N ASP A 166 50.77 -1.44 -41.07
CA ASP A 166 50.18 -2.44 -41.97
C ASP A 166 50.69 -3.88 -41.77
N ILE A 167 49.77 -4.82 -42.03
CA ILE A 167 49.94 -6.08 -42.78
C ILE A 167 51.28 -6.83 -42.65
N ILE A 168 51.23 -8.08 -42.17
CA ILE A 168 51.82 -9.25 -42.88
C ILE A 168 51.16 -10.55 -42.40
N ILE A 169 50.82 -11.42 -43.36
CA ILE A 169 50.34 -12.80 -43.17
C ILE A 169 51.56 -13.70 -43.01
N ASN A 170 51.57 -14.65 -42.05
CA ASN A 170 52.04 -16.04 -42.25
C ASN A 170 51.93 -16.95 -41.00
N ASP A 171 51.01 -17.91 -41.10
CA ASP A 171 51.29 -19.37 -41.14
C ASP A 171 51.69 -20.20 -39.91
N LEU A 172 51.30 -21.49 -39.97
CA LEU A 172 51.64 -22.67 -39.13
C LEU A 172 50.96 -22.74 -37.72
N LYS A 173 50.01 -23.67 -37.46
CA LYS A 173 50.14 -25.13 -37.13
C LYS A 173 50.93 -25.35 -35.82
N ILE A 174 50.54 -26.21 -34.86
CA ILE A 174 50.20 -27.66 -34.87
C ILE A 174 49.31 -27.89 -33.61
N ASN A 175 48.11 -28.48 -33.64
CA ASN A 175 47.71 -29.89 -33.78
C ASN A 175 48.02 -30.83 -32.57
N ASP A 176 47.12 -31.81 -32.39
CA ASP A 176 47.18 -33.04 -31.56
C ASP A 176 46.28 -33.01 -30.29
N LYS A 177 45.18 -33.79 -30.24
CA LYS A 177 45.05 -35.27 -30.09
C LYS A 177 45.46 -35.71 -28.67
N GLU A 178 44.78 -36.59 -27.94
CA GLU A 178 43.69 -37.56 -28.14
C GLU A 178 43.14 -37.88 -26.70
N ASN A 179 41.93 -38.38 -26.42
CA ASN A 179 41.40 -39.70 -26.75
C ASN A 179 39.91 -39.86 -26.33
N GLU A 180 39.30 -40.96 -26.77
CA GLU A 180 37.85 -41.29 -26.73
C GLU A 180 37.44 -42.09 -25.44
N VAL A 181 36.25 -41.94 -24.82
CA VAL A 181 34.96 -42.69 -24.99
C VAL A 181 35.00 -44.14 -24.40
N PRO A 182 33.90 -44.88 -24.05
CA PRO A 182 32.47 -44.60 -23.74
C PRO A 182 32.04 -45.07 -22.31
N VAL A 183 30.73 -45.00 -21.97
CA VAL A 183 29.80 -46.17 -21.80
C VAL A 183 28.48 -45.78 -21.09
N GLU A 184 27.43 -45.75 -21.90
CA GLU A 184 26.04 -46.26 -21.70
C GLU A 184 25.13 -45.85 -20.53
N THR A 185 23.87 -45.60 -20.91
CA THR A 185 22.67 -45.52 -20.08
C THR A 185 22.13 -46.94 -19.77
N PRO A 186 21.09 -47.06 -18.92
CA PRO A 186 19.81 -47.41 -19.53
C PRO A 186 18.57 -46.68 -19.00
N VAL A 187 17.52 -46.75 -19.80
CA VAL A 187 16.16 -46.23 -19.58
C VAL A 187 15.40 -47.14 -18.59
N ASN A 188 14.42 -46.60 -17.85
CA ASN A 188 13.11 -47.25 -17.67
C ASN A 188 12.06 -46.30 -17.09
N GLU A 189 10.88 -46.29 -17.72
CA GLU A 189 9.65 -45.66 -17.22
C GLU A 189 9.00 -46.54 -16.14
N VAL A 190 8.32 -45.93 -15.16
CA VAL A 190 7.18 -46.57 -14.47
C VAL A 190 6.08 -45.54 -14.26
N ASN A 191 4.85 -45.88 -14.65
CA ASN A 191 3.67 -45.05 -14.52
C ASN A 191 2.57 -45.82 -13.77
N LEU A 192 2.18 -45.35 -12.59
CA LEU A 192 0.99 -45.71 -11.79
C LEU A 192 0.99 -44.76 -10.57
N GLY A 193 -0.10 -44.16 -10.08
CA GLY A 193 -1.51 -44.29 -10.41
C GLY A 193 -2.33 -44.44 -9.12
N SER A 194 -3.47 -43.71 -8.99
CA SER A 194 -4.45 -43.81 -7.87
C SER A 194 -3.95 -43.18 -6.52
N ILE A 195 -4.74 -42.62 -5.59
CA ILE A 195 -6.18 -42.32 -5.37
C ILE A 195 -6.22 -41.12 -4.37
N PHE A 196 -7.09 -40.12 -4.50
CA PHE A 196 -8.31 -39.99 -3.67
C PHE A 196 -9.37 -39.09 -4.34
N ARG A 197 -10.64 -39.50 -4.24
CA ARG A 197 -11.77 -38.87 -4.95
C ARG A 197 -12.43 -37.74 -4.16
N CYS A 198 -12.84 -36.72 -4.90
CA CYS A 198 -13.82 -35.71 -4.50
C CYS A 198 -15.17 -36.34 -4.08
N ARG A 199 -15.91 -35.68 -3.19
CA ARG A 199 -17.35 -35.89 -3.03
C ARG A 199 -18.10 -34.55 -3.04
N LYS A 200 -18.63 -34.17 -4.21
CA LYS A 200 -19.71 -33.17 -4.31
C LYS A 200 -21.00 -33.77 -3.75
N GLN A 201 -21.84 -32.94 -3.16
CA GLN A 201 -23.28 -33.19 -3.08
C GLN A 201 -24.04 -31.96 -3.59
N SER A 202 -25.10 -32.23 -4.34
CA SER A 202 -25.96 -31.24 -5.00
C SER A 202 -27.40 -31.62 -4.72
N THR A 203 -28.23 -30.63 -4.34
CA THR A 203 -29.69 -30.75 -4.38
C THR A 203 -30.28 -29.43 -4.86
N MET A 204 -31.17 -29.50 -5.85
CA MET A 204 -31.92 -28.38 -6.40
C MET A 204 -33.30 -28.27 -5.74
N SER A 205 -33.81 -27.06 -5.56
CA SER A 205 -35.23 -26.75 -5.83
C SER A 205 -35.51 -25.24 -5.81
N THR A 206 -35.73 -24.67 -6.99
CA THR A 206 -36.74 -23.65 -7.33
C THR A 206 -37.33 -22.74 -6.23
N ASN A 207 -37.23 -21.43 -6.43
CA ASN A 207 -38.46 -20.62 -6.58
C ASN A 207 -38.23 -19.34 -7.41
N ARG A 208 -39.32 -18.80 -7.96
CA ARG A 208 -39.35 -17.88 -9.12
C ARG A 208 -40.30 -16.71 -8.82
N VAL A 209 -39.80 -15.48 -8.81
CA VAL A 209 -40.64 -14.26 -8.90
C VAL A 209 -39.93 -13.24 -9.80
N THR A 210 -40.69 -12.68 -10.73
CA THR A 210 -40.28 -11.68 -11.74
C THR A 210 -41.16 -10.44 -11.60
N TRP A 211 -40.61 -9.23 -11.72
CA TRP A 211 -41.38 -8.05 -12.11
C TRP A 211 -40.56 -7.05 -12.94
N TYR A 212 -41.23 -6.51 -13.96
CA TYR A 212 -40.91 -5.33 -14.76
C TYR A 212 -41.78 -4.15 -14.21
N ASP A 213 -41.61 -2.86 -14.55
CA ASP A 213 -40.81 -2.20 -15.59
C ASP A 213 -40.50 -0.71 -15.20
N GLN A 214 -39.94 0.08 -16.14
CA GLN A 214 -40.21 1.51 -16.52
C GLN A 214 -40.78 2.55 -15.48
N THR A 215 -40.60 3.89 -15.58
CA THR A 215 -40.04 4.80 -16.62
C THR A 215 -39.63 6.17 -16.02
N ASP A 216 -39.01 7.02 -16.84
CA ASP A 216 -38.58 8.41 -16.58
C ASP A 216 -39.67 9.40 -16.12
N ASN A 217 -39.24 10.48 -15.45
CA ASN A 217 -39.71 11.84 -15.75
C ASN A 217 -38.78 12.94 -15.17
N VAL A 218 -38.98 14.18 -15.62
CA VAL A 218 -37.98 15.26 -15.70
C VAL A 218 -38.56 16.63 -15.26
N ILE A 219 -37.73 17.55 -14.75
CA ILE A 219 -38.02 18.99 -14.41
C ILE A 219 -38.93 19.16 -13.15
N GLU A 220 -38.86 20.17 -12.25
CA GLU A 220 -38.35 21.56 -12.28
C GLU A 220 -37.82 22.08 -10.91
N HIS A 221 -37.24 23.29 -10.88
CA HIS A 221 -36.85 24.03 -9.66
C HIS A 221 -38.03 24.69 -8.92
N THR A 222 -37.88 24.97 -7.61
CA THR A 222 -38.47 26.17 -6.95
C THR A 222 -37.74 26.52 -5.65
N GLU A 223 -37.62 27.81 -5.34
CA GLU A 223 -36.89 28.34 -4.18
C GLU A 223 -37.79 28.78 -3.02
N SER A 224 -37.19 28.80 -1.82
CA SER A 224 -37.44 29.74 -0.71
C SER A 224 -38.75 29.66 0.10
N ARG A 225 -38.59 29.73 1.43
CA ARG A 225 -39.27 30.68 2.34
C ARG A 225 -38.83 30.49 3.80
N GLU A 226 -38.16 31.49 4.36
CA GLU A 226 -38.15 31.70 5.81
C GLU A 226 -39.52 32.24 6.27
N PRO A 227 -39.84 32.13 7.58
CA PRO A 227 -40.27 33.35 8.25
C PRO A 227 -39.60 33.59 9.61
N LYS A 228 -39.41 34.88 9.93
CA LYS A 228 -38.85 35.39 11.18
C LYS A 228 -39.92 35.55 12.27
N VAL A 229 -39.51 35.27 13.52
CA VAL A 229 -39.75 36.06 14.75
C VAL A 229 -41.20 36.43 15.13
N THR A 230 -41.61 36.07 16.35
CA THR A 230 -42.14 37.05 17.32
C THR A 230 -41.87 36.56 18.75
N VAL A 231 -41.36 37.45 19.60
CA VAL A 231 -41.15 37.23 21.04
C VAL A 231 -42.36 37.78 21.80
N GLN A 232 -42.89 37.02 22.76
CA GLN A 232 -43.68 37.59 23.86
C GLN A 232 -43.22 37.06 25.21
N ARG A 233 -43.23 37.96 26.21
CA ARG A 233 -42.68 37.78 27.55
C ARG A 233 -43.69 38.30 28.55
N SER A 234 -44.23 37.42 29.39
CA SER A 234 -45.04 37.74 30.58
C SER A 234 -45.29 36.43 31.33
N SER A 235 -45.38 36.35 32.66
CA SER A 235 -44.88 37.13 33.79
C SER A 235 -45.45 36.41 35.02
N SER A 236 -44.57 35.91 35.90
CA SER A 236 -44.78 35.67 37.34
C SER A 236 -46.20 35.49 37.93
N CYS A 237 -46.39 34.40 38.66
CA CYS A 237 -47.04 34.45 39.97
C CYS A 237 -46.39 33.43 40.92
N ALA A 238 -46.46 33.66 42.23
CA ALA A 238 -45.71 32.92 43.25
C ALA A 238 -46.60 32.45 44.42
N THR A 239 -46.24 31.31 45.02
CA THR A 239 -46.58 30.87 46.39
C THR A 239 -45.69 29.65 46.71
N GLU A 240 -44.67 29.79 47.55
CA GLU A 240 -44.68 29.67 49.03
C GLU A 240 -44.47 28.23 49.56
N LYS A 241 -43.22 28.00 50.02
CA LYS A 241 -42.84 27.25 51.24
C LYS A 241 -43.32 25.80 51.43
N THR A 242 -42.34 24.88 51.39
CA THR A 242 -42.00 24.09 52.60
C THR A 242 -40.48 23.91 52.68
N ARG A 243 -39.89 24.23 53.84
CA ARG A 243 -38.50 23.86 54.16
C ARG A 243 -38.49 22.44 54.70
N ASN A 244 -37.62 21.59 54.19
CA ASN A 244 -37.01 20.51 54.98
C ASN A 244 -35.72 20.06 54.29
N SER A 245 -34.59 20.29 54.96
CA SER A 245 -33.33 19.65 54.67
C SER A 245 -32.91 18.86 55.91
N PRO A 246 -32.43 17.62 55.71
CA PRO A 246 -31.18 17.28 56.35
C PRO A 246 -30.22 16.45 55.48
N LYS A 247 -28.93 16.67 55.73
CA LYS A 247 -27.81 15.73 55.51
C LYS A 247 -27.51 15.32 54.06
N ARG A 248 -26.65 16.14 53.42
CA ARG A 248 -25.69 15.66 52.42
C ARG A 248 -24.76 14.62 53.08
N SER A 249 -25.03 13.34 52.89
CA SER A 249 -23.98 12.31 52.95
C SER A 249 -23.09 12.47 51.71
N GLY A 250 -21.79 12.30 51.86
CA GLY A 250 -20.83 12.53 50.79
C GLY A 250 -21.13 11.67 49.57
N SER A 251 -21.26 12.30 48.40
CA SER A 251 -21.21 11.59 47.13
C SER A 251 -19.79 11.06 46.97
N THR A 252 -19.61 9.75 47.19
CA THR A 252 -18.45 9.04 46.67
C THR A 252 -18.42 9.30 45.17
N LEU A 253 -17.42 10.04 44.69
CA LEU A 253 -17.13 10.13 43.27
C LEU A 253 -16.77 8.73 42.81
N ILE A 254 -17.75 8.01 42.26
CA ILE A 254 -17.51 6.76 41.56
C ILE A 254 -16.59 7.12 40.40
N SER A 255 -15.33 6.77 40.52
CA SER A 255 -14.35 6.89 39.44
C SER A 255 -14.74 5.83 38.40
N ILE A 256 -15.66 6.23 37.52
CA ILE A 256 -16.07 5.44 36.35
C ILE A 256 -14.79 5.10 35.60
N LYS A 257 -14.53 3.81 35.37
CA LYS A 257 -13.31 3.41 34.68
C LYS A 257 -13.40 3.93 33.25
N GLU A 258 -12.28 4.36 32.70
CA GLU A 258 -12.23 4.93 31.35
C GLU A 258 -12.79 3.96 30.28
N SER A 259 -12.71 2.65 30.55
CA SER A 259 -13.33 1.56 29.77
C SER A 259 -14.85 1.61 29.70
N ASP A 260 -15.49 2.06 30.77
CA ASP A 260 -16.95 2.04 30.92
C ASP A 260 -17.54 3.25 30.17
N LEU A 261 -16.81 4.38 30.18
CA LEU A 261 -17.16 5.58 29.42
C LEU A 261 -16.98 5.39 27.89
N ASP A 262 -15.99 4.61 27.44
CA ASP A 262 -15.81 4.18 26.03
C ASP A 262 -17.02 3.36 25.49
N LEU A 263 -17.82 2.77 26.39
CA LEU A 263 -19.05 2.03 26.08
C LEU A 263 -20.29 2.93 26.18
N GLU A 264 -20.42 3.76 27.22
CA GLU A 264 -21.53 4.73 27.35
C GLU A 264 -21.57 5.73 26.20
N LEU A 265 -20.41 6.13 25.66
CA LEU A 265 -20.26 7.04 24.53
C LEU A 265 -20.40 6.38 23.15
N ARG A 266 -21.36 5.45 23.01
CA ARG A 266 -21.77 4.86 21.73
C ARG A 266 -23.26 5.01 21.50
N CYS A 267 -23.63 5.24 20.23
CA CYS A 267 -25.02 5.36 19.82
C CYS A 267 -25.68 3.98 19.81
N THR A 268 -26.74 3.79 20.60
CA THR A 268 -27.49 2.52 20.63
C THR A 268 -28.13 2.15 19.29
N ASN A 269 -28.31 3.11 18.37
CA ASN A 269 -28.92 2.89 17.06
C ASN A 269 -27.93 2.61 15.92
N CYS A 270 -26.66 3.02 16.04
CA CYS A 270 -25.67 2.86 14.95
C CYS A 270 -24.24 2.54 15.39
N GLU A 271 -24.01 2.29 16.69
CA GLU A 271 -22.73 1.87 17.32
C GLU A 271 -21.53 2.83 17.17
N ARG A 272 -21.68 3.88 16.35
CA ARG A 272 -20.73 5.00 16.21
C ARG A 272 -20.55 5.73 17.56
N HIS A 273 -19.38 6.31 17.74
CA HIS A 273 -19.09 7.23 18.85
C HIS A 273 -20.09 8.38 18.88
N ILE A 274 -20.35 8.91 20.07
CA ILE A 274 -21.24 10.06 20.27
C ILE A 274 -20.55 11.15 21.08
N SER A 275 -20.86 12.39 20.74
CA SER A 275 -20.53 13.58 21.51
C SER A 275 -21.76 14.50 21.51
N ASN A 276 -21.67 15.63 22.19
CA ASN A 276 -22.70 16.66 22.28
C ASN A 276 -23.26 17.06 20.89
N PRO A 277 -24.59 17.01 20.66
CA PRO A 277 -25.66 16.62 21.59
C PRO A 277 -25.90 15.10 21.65
N ILE A 278 -26.13 14.59 22.85
CA ILE A 278 -26.48 13.19 23.12
C ILE A 278 -27.95 13.12 23.52
N PHE A 279 -28.80 12.56 22.66
CA PHE A 279 -30.22 12.35 22.92
C PHE A 279 -30.46 11.05 23.69
N VAL A 280 -31.64 10.89 24.29
CA VAL A 280 -32.05 9.64 24.94
C VAL A 280 -33.40 9.13 24.47
N CYS A 281 -33.60 7.81 24.50
CA CYS A 281 -34.94 7.24 24.41
C CYS A 281 -35.65 7.24 25.77
N GLN A 282 -36.95 6.91 25.79
CA GLN A 282 -37.73 6.78 27.03
C GLN A 282 -37.09 5.81 28.04
N SER A 283 -36.43 4.73 27.58
CA SER A 283 -35.64 3.81 28.42
C SER A 283 -34.21 4.29 28.75
N ARG A 284 -33.88 5.56 28.50
CA ARG A 284 -32.59 6.21 28.83
C ARG A 284 -31.34 5.69 28.08
N HIS A 285 -31.50 4.95 26.98
CA HIS A 285 -30.37 4.61 26.09
C HIS A 285 -29.90 5.83 25.28
N ASN A 286 -28.59 5.97 25.06
CA ASN A 286 -27.98 7.13 24.39
C ASN A 286 -28.06 7.02 22.85
N VAL A 287 -28.40 8.12 22.19
CA VAL A 287 -28.59 8.20 20.75
C VAL A 287 -27.87 9.44 20.19
N CYS A 288 -27.19 9.29 19.04
CA CYS A 288 -26.52 10.41 18.38
C CYS A 288 -27.50 11.34 17.66
N LYS A 289 -27.05 12.56 17.37
CA LYS A 289 -27.79 13.57 16.61
C LYS A 289 -28.40 13.03 15.30
N ASP A 290 -27.63 12.31 14.49
CA ASP A 290 -28.14 11.76 13.20
C ASP A 290 -29.32 10.82 13.45
N CYS A 291 -29.16 9.86 14.36
CA CYS A 291 -30.19 8.86 14.66
C CYS A 291 -31.43 9.45 15.37
N TYR A 292 -31.31 10.61 16.03
CA TYR A 292 -32.46 11.35 16.55
C TYR A 292 -33.36 11.90 15.44
N TYR A 293 -32.78 12.37 14.32
CA TYR A 293 -33.55 12.85 13.17
C TYR A 293 -33.98 11.72 12.23
N ASP A 294 -33.12 10.72 12.00
CA ASP A 294 -33.33 9.64 11.03
C ASP A 294 -34.23 8.49 11.54
N LYS A 295 -34.37 8.34 12.87
CA LYS A 295 -35.09 7.21 13.50
C LYS A 295 -36.07 7.74 14.54
N LYS A 296 -37.22 7.06 14.66
CA LYS A 296 -38.24 7.37 15.68
C LYS A 296 -38.06 6.57 16.98
N HIS A 297 -37.39 5.41 16.92
CA HIS A 297 -37.30 4.46 18.03
C HIS A 297 -35.86 3.99 18.26
N CYS A 298 -35.57 3.57 19.50
CA CYS A 298 -34.30 3.00 19.90
C CYS A 298 -34.17 1.53 19.44
N SER A 299 -33.06 1.17 18.80
CA SER A 299 -32.83 -0.18 18.26
C SER A 299 -32.75 -1.28 19.33
N GLN A 300 -32.40 -0.94 20.58
CA GLN A 300 -32.23 -1.91 21.68
C GLN A 300 -33.52 -2.20 22.47
N CYS A 301 -34.38 -1.20 22.66
CA CYS A 301 -35.58 -1.32 23.50
C CYS A 301 -36.90 -0.95 22.79
N ASN A 302 -36.84 -0.55 21.52
CA ASN A 302 -37.97 -0.16 20.68
C ASN A 302 -38.84 1.02 21.21
N THR A 303 -38.43 1.71 22.27
CA THR A 303 -39.13 2.91 22.76
C THR A 303 -38.78 4.14 21.93
N GLU A 304 -39.67 5.13 21.94
CA GLU A 304 -39.48 6.41 21.23
C GLU A 304 -38.20 7.14 21.68
N ILE A 305 -37.56 7.82 20.72
CA ILE A 305 -36.43 8.72 20.99
C ILE A 305 -36.99 10.09 21.37
N THR A 306 -36.59 10.59 22.54
CA THR A 306 -37.11 11.83 23.11
C THR A 306 -36.24 13.03 22.72
N PRO A 307 -36.75 14.27 22.77
CA PRO A 307 -35.94 15.49 22.62
C PRO A 307 -35.01 15.75 23.83
N ASP A 308 -35.13 14.97 24.91
CA ASP A 308 -34.29 15.10 26.09
C ASP A 308 -32.83 14.71 25.80
N ARG A 309 -31.92 15.40 26.49
CA ARG A 309 -30.47 15.25 26.32
C ARG A 309 -29.79 14.72 27.57
N ASN A 310 -28.79 13.86 27.39
CA ASN A 310 -27.93 13.37 28.47
C ASN A 310 -26.81 14.36 28.79
N VAL A 311 -27.17 15.53 29.34
CA VAL A 311 -26.24 16.65 29.62
C VAL A 311 -25.08 16.25 30.56
N GLU A 312 -25.25 15.23 31.40
CA GLU A 312 -24.15 14.69 32.21
C GLU A 312 -23.12 13.95 31.36
N LEU A 313 -23.58 13.07 30.47
CA LEU A 313 -22.70 12.34 29.55
C LEU A 313 -22.07 13.27 28.51
N GLU A 314 -22.77 14.33 28.09
CA GLU A 314 -22.20 15.38 27.24
C GLU A 314 -21.01 16.07 27.91
N LYS A 315 -21.10 16.39 29.21
CA LYS A 315 -19.97 16.95 29.99
C LYS A 315 -18.83 15.95 30.17
N LYS A 316 -19.12 14.65 30.23
CA LYS A 316 -18.11 13.58 30.25
C LYS A 316 -17.47 13.33 28.87
N SER A 317 -18.19 13.66 27.79
CA SER A 317 -17.72 13.57 26.40
C SER A 317 -16.79 14.73 26.00
N ASP A 318 -16.88 15.85 26.72
CA ASP A 318 -16.05 17.03 26.51
C ASP A 318 -14.59 16.75 26.88
N GLY A 319 -13.66 17.08 25.97
CA GLY A 319 -12.25 16.71 26.06
C GLY A 319 -11.94 15.20 26.05
N TYR A 320 -12.93 14.31 25.94
CA TYR A 320 -12.72 12.87 25.99
C TYR A 320 -12.01 12.34 24.73
N ARG A 321 -11.09 11.39 24.93
CA ARG A 321 -10.36 10.73 23.84
C ARG A 321 -10.89 9.32 23.63
N TYR A 322 -11.61 9.13 22.53
CA TYR A 322 -12.30 7.90 22.14
C TYR A 322 -11.30 6.85 21.63
N ALA A 323 -11.45 5.59 22.02
CA ALA A 323 -10.73 4.49 21.38
C ALA A 323 -11.15 4.30 19.93
N CYS A 324 -10.19 4.06 19.04
CA CYS A 324 -10.48 3.58 17.68
C CYS A 324 -11.29 2.26 17.71
N ARG A 325 -12.34 2.15 16.90
CA ARG A 325 -13.15 0.92 16.70
C ARG A 325 -12.31 -0.31 16.33
N ASN A 326 -11.12 -0.08 15.77
CA ASN A 326 -10.15 -1.10 15.41
C ASN A 326 -9.20 -1.51 16.57
N LYS A 327 -9.48 -1.12 17.82
CA LYS A 327 -8.71 -1.52 19.02
C LYS A 327 -8.53 -3.04 19.13
N LYS A 328 -9.58 -3.81 18.83
CA LYS A 328 -9.56 -5.27 18.76
C LYS A 328 -8.61 -5.85 17.70
N ASN A 329 -8.25 -5.06 16.69
CA ASN A 329 -7.30 -5.43 15.62
C ASN A 329 -5.87 -4.90 15.91
N GLY A 330 -5.63 -4.27 17.06
CA GLY A 330 -4.30 -3.74 17.46
C GLY A 330 -4.19 -2.21 17.50
N CYS A 331 -5.24 -1.46 17.19
CA CYS A 331 -5.16 0.01 17.19
C CYS A 331 -5.23 0.61 18.61
N LEU A 332 -4.10 1.06 19.14
CA LEU A 332 -4.01 1.60 20.52
C LEU A 332 -4.29 3.11 20.64
N VAL A 333 -4.51 3.81 19.53
CA VAL A 333 -4.68 5.28 19.54
C VAL A 333 -6.03 5.71 20.11
N ARG A 334 -6.05 6.89 20.72
CA ARG A 334 -7.26 7.57 21.22
C ARG A 334 -7.26 9.02 20.73
N TYR A 335 -8.37 9.49 20.18
CA TYR A 335 -8.51 10.82 19.58
C TYR A 335 -9.74 11.56 20.11
N LEU A 336 -9.77 12.89 20.00
CA LEU A 336 -11.00 13.66 20.25
C LEU A 336 -12.09 13.27 19.24
N PHE A 337 -13.35 13.59 19.56
CA PHE A 337 -14.51 13.23 18.73
C PHE A 337 -14.41 13.75 17.28
N GLU A 338 -13.82 14.93 17.09
CA GLU A 338 -13.66 15.58 15.78
C GLU A 338 -12.63 14.84 14.91
N ASP A 339 -11.56 14.31 15.52
CA ASP A 339 -10.46 13.63 14.83
C ASP A 339 -10.68 12.12 14.64
N ILE A 340 -11.43 11.47 15.55
CA ILE A 340 -11.52 9.99 15.59
C ILE A 340 -12.11 9.41 14.30
N PHE A 341 -13.06 10.12 13.66
CA PHE A 341 -13.65 9.66 12.40
C PHE A 341 -12.65 9.68 11.22
N ALA A 342 -11.83 10.74 11.13
CA ALA A 342 -10.76 10.82 10.14
C ALA A 342 -9.72 9.70 10.37
N HIS A 343 -9.31 9.49 11.63
CA HIS A 343 -8.46 8.36 11.99
C HIS A 343 -9.09 7.01 11.61
N GLU A 344 -10.35 6.76 11.96
CA GLU A 344 -11.02 5.47 11.71
C GLU A 344 -11.26 5.17 10.23
N THR A 345 -11.26 6.21 9.40
CA THR A 345 -11.29 6.11 7.93
C THR A 345 -9.95 5.62 7.40
N ASP A 346 -8.83 6.19 7.86
CA ASP A 346 -7.48 5.86 7.36
C ASP A 346 -6.70 4.82 8.17
N CYS A 347 -7.28 4.33 9.28
CA CYS A 347 -6.68 3.37 10.19
C CYS A 347 -6.17 2.10 9.46
N ILE A 348 -4.87 1.81 9.58
CA ILE A 348 -4.21 0.62 9.01
C ILE A 348 -4.73 -0.69 9.61
N PHE A 349 -5.26 -0.65 10.83
CA PHE A 349 -5.84 -1.80 11.54
C PHE A 349 -7.31 -2.06 11.16
N CYS A 350 -7.84 -1.45 10.11
CA CYS A 350 -9.22 -1.69 9.67
C CYS A 350 -9.46 -3.16 9.27
N THR A 351 -10.68 -3.64 9.50
CA THR A 351 -11.15 -4.93 8.96
C THR A 351 -11.49 -4.75 7.47
N TYR A 352 -11.01 -5.68 6.64
CA TYR A 352 -11.34 -5.80 5.22
C TYR A 352 -12.43 -6.86 5.02
N ASN A 353 -13.29 -6.66 4.03
CA ASN A 353 -14.22 -7.71 3.52
C ASN A 353 -13.65 -8.23 2.20
N CYS A 354 -13.68 -9.53 1.91
CA CYS A 354 -13.14 -10.02 0.63
C CYS A 354 -13.89 -9.37 -0.56
N PRO A 355 -13.20 -8.81 -1.57
CA PRO A 355 -13.85 -8.10 -2.68
C PRO A 355 -14.32 -9.02 -3.82
N LEU A 356 -13.96 -10.31 -3.77
CA LEU A 356 -14.35 -11.33 -4.74
C LEU A 356 -15.76 -11.85 -4.45
N GLU A 357 -16.51 -12.13 -5.52
CA GLU A 357 -17.87 -12.63 -5.45
C GLU A 357 -17.93 -13.99 -4.70
N ASP A 358 -19.06 -14.25 -4.04
CA ASP A 358 -19.32 -15.40 -3.17
C ASP A 358 -18.35 -15.60 -1.97
N CYS A 359 -17.37 -14.71 -1.76
CA CYS A 359 -16.45 -14.80 -0.63
C CYS A 359 -16.89 -13.96 0.59
N GLY A 360 -17.46 -14.62 1.60
CA GLY A 360 -17.89 -13.98 2.84
C GLY A 360 -16.79 -13.61 3.85
N PHE A 361 -15.50 -13.80 3.53
CA PHE A 361 -14.41 -13.64 4.49
C PHE A 361 -14.21 -12.19 4.95
N LYS A 362 -13.91 -12.01 6.24
CA LYS A 362 -13.61 -10.72 6.87
C LYS A 362 -12.43 -10.87 7.84
N GLY A 363 -11.46 -9.95 7.78
CA GLY A 363 -10.28 -10.01 8.65
C GLY A 363 -9.44 -8.73 8.61
N ALA A 364 -8.49 -8.61 9.54
CA ALA A 364 -7.46 -7.56 9.49
C ALA A 364 -6.49 -7.80 8.32
N TYR A 365 -5.65 -6.81 7.98
CA TYR A 365 -4.73 -6.84 6.81
C TYR A 365 -4.01 -8.20 6.63
N LYS A 366 -3.24 -8.65 7.63
CA LYS A 366 -2.46 -9.90 7.55
C LYS A 366 -3.33 -11.15 7.38
N GLN A 367 -4.51 -11.17 8.00
CA GLN A 367 -5.49 -12.25 7.85
C GLN A 367 -6.09 -12.27 6.44
N MET A 368 -6.37 -11.10 5.86
CA MET A 368 -6.89 -10.99 4.49
C MET A 368 -5.83 -11.40 3.47
N VAL A 369 -4.57 -10.97 3.61
CA VAL A 369 -3.48 -11.40 2.71
C VAL A 369 -3.27 -12.92 2.78
N GLY A 370 -3.31 -13.52 3.98
CA GLY A 370 -3.27 -14.98 4.15
C GLY A 370 -4.47 -15.69 3.50
N HIS A 371 -5.69 -15.18 3.70
CA HIS A 371 -6.91 -15.69 3.06
C HIS A 371 -6.83 -15.65 1.53
N LEU A 372 -6.39 -14.51 0.95
CA LEU A 372 -6.24 -14.36 -0.50
C LEU A 372 -5.23 -15.37 -1.07
N ASN A 373 -4.07 -15.55 -0.42
CA ASN A 373 -3.05 -16.53 -0.84
C ASN A 373 -3.55 -17.98 -0.77
N LEU A 374 -4.38 -18.34 0.21
CA LEU A 374 -4.84 -19.72 0.42
C LEU A 374 -6.10 -20.08 -0.37
N ILE A 375 -7.08 -19.18 -0.43
CA ILE A 375 -8.42 -19.44 -1.00
C ILE A 375 -8.54 -18.89 -2.42
N HIS A 376 -7.78 -17.86 -2.78
CA HIS A 376 -7.84 -17.18 -4.08
C HIS A 376 -6.48 -17.16 -4.79
N SER A 377 -5.70 -18.24 -4.64
CA SER A 377 -4.34 -18.42 -5.20
C SER A 377 -4.23 -18.31 -6.72
N SER A 378 -5.36 -18.38 -7.45
CA SER A 378 -5.46 -18.08 -8.88
C SER A 378 -5.21 -16.60 -9.21
N VAL A 379 -5.46 -15.70 -8.25
CA VAL A 379 -5.27 -14.25 -8.40
C VAL A 379 -3.90 -13.87 -7.86
N LYS A 380 -3.11 -13.15 -8.65
CA LYS A 380 -1.79 -12.69 -8.19
C LYS A 380 -1.89 -11.53 -7.23
N ILE A 381 -1.08 -11.58 -6.18
CA ILE A 381 -0.93 -10.54 -5.17
C ILE A 381 0.44 -9.89 -5.39
N PHE A 382 0.47 -8.55 -5.41
CA PHE A 382 1.68 -7.75 -5.57
C PHE A 382 1.82 -6.76 -4.42
N GLU A 383 3.01 -6.68 -3.82
CA GLU A 383 3.32 -5.66 -2.80
C GLU A 383 3.68 -4.33 -3.48
N SER A 384 2.66 -3.64 -4.02
CA SER A 384 2.83 -2.44 -4.85
C SER A 384 1.66 -1.46 -4.71
N SER A 385 1.90 -0.21 -5.12
CA SER A 385 0.88 0.83 -5.31
C SER A 385 0.37 0.93 -6.76
N PHE A 386 0.90 0.14 -7.70
CA PHE A 386 0.51 0.17 -9.11
C PHE A 386 0.25 -1.22 -9.69
N ALA A 387 -0.76 -1.31 -10.56
CA ALA A 387 -1.16 -2.53 -11.27
C ALA A 387 -0.74 -2.46 -12.75
N VAL A 388 -0.05 -3.49 -13.25
CA VAL A 388 0.34 -3.63 -14.66
C VAL A 388 -0.42 -4.78 -15.30
N PHE A 389 -1.31 -4.48 -16.25
CA PHE A 389 -2.23 -5.48 -16.82
C PHE A 389 -1.66 -6.28 -18.02
N SER A 390 -0.33 -6.37 -18.14
CA SER A 390 0.35 -7.05 -19.25
C SER A 390 0.06 -8.55 -19.26
N ARG A 391 0.34 -9.23 -18.14
CA ARG A 391 0.17 -10.68 -17.96
C ARG A 391 -1.15 -11.06 -17.27
N HIS A 392 -1.68 -10.19 -16.41
CA HIS A 392 -2.88 -10.49 -15.59
C HIS A 392 -4.02 -9.51 -15.89
N ASN A 393 -5.26 -10.02 -15.94
CA ASN A 393 -6.47 -9.20 -16.06
C ASN A 393 -7.12 -8.91 -14.70
N GLU A 394 -6.82 -9.70 -13.67
CA GLU A 394 -7.22 -9.42 -12.29
C GLU A 394 -6.02 -9.65 -11.37
N LEU A 395 -5.86 -8.79 -10.37
CA LEU A 395 -4.78 -8.87 -9.38
C LEU A 395 -5.14 -8.12 -8.10
N PHE A 396 -4.43 -8.43 -7.03
CA PHE A 396 -4.43 -7.66 -5.79
C PHE A 396 -3.16 -6.82 -5.67
N LEU A 397 -3.33 -5.56 -5.29
CA LEU A 397 -2.30 -4.72 -4.74
C LEU A 397 -2.43 -4.75 -3.21
N VAL A 398 -1.33 -5.00 -2.49
CA VAL A 398 -1.33 -5.01 -1.02
C VAL A 398 -0.15 -4.19 -0.51
N ASN A 399 -0.39 -3.37 0.50
CA ASN A 399 0.62 -2.51 1.11
C ASN A 399 0.15 -2.16 2.53
N GLU A 400 0.98 -2.32 3.58
CA GLU A 400 0.52 -2.11 4.96
C GLU A 400 0.01 -0.68 5.23
N ARG A 401 0.51 0.33 4.49
CA ARG A 401 0.11 1.73 4.63
C ARG A 401 -1.16 2.04 3.84
N MET A 402 -1.27 1.61 2.57
CA MET A 402 -2.43 1.90 1.71
C MET A 402 -3.61 0.94 1.95
N GLY A 403 -3.32 -0.29 2.34
CA GLY A 403 -4.27 -1.37 2.50
C GLY A 403 -4.23 -2.35 1.34
N ILE A 404 -5.41 -2.85 0.95
CA ILE A 404 -5.58 -3.83 -0.11
C ILE A 404 -6.43 -3.18 -1.20
N VAL A 405 -6.12 -3.40 -2.47
CA VAL A 405 -6.96 -3.01 -3.61
C VAL A 405 -7.06 -4.16 -4.60
N TYR A 406 -8.27 -4.44 -5.04
CA TYR A 406 -8.54 -5.44 -6.07
C TYR A 406 -8.70 -4.74 -7.42
N CYS A 407 -7.80 -5.02 -8.36
CA CYS A 407 -7.71 -4.35 -9.65
C CYS A 407 -8.13 -5.29 -10.77
N THR A 408 -9.01 -4.84 -11.67
CA THR A 408 -9.44 -5.63 -12.84
C THR A 408 -9.38 -4.85 -14.15
N LEU A 409 -9.10 -5.56 -15.23
CA LEU A 409 -9.17 -5.16 -16.62
C LEU A 409 -10.15 -6.09 -17.33
N LYS A 410 -11.29 -5.55 -17.78
CA LYS A 410 -12.27 -6.26 -18.61
C LYS A 410 -12.26 -5.67 -20.02
N CYS A 411 -12.17 -6.53 -21.02
CA CYS A 411 -12.22 -6.15 -22.44
C CYS A 411 -13.49 -6.74 -23.07
N SER A 412 -14.25 -5.88 -23.75
CA SER A 412 -15.38 -6.22 -24.62
C SER A 412 -15.07 -5.75 -26.05
N ASP A 413 -15.93 -6.08 -27.01
CA ASP A 413 -15.75 -5.69 -28.43
C ASP A 413 -15.85 -4.16 -28.64
N ASP A 414 -16.69 -3.50 -27.84
CA ASP A 414 -17.01 -2.07 -27.89
C ASP A 414 -16.13 -1.23 -26.94
N LYS A 415 -15.71 -1.79 -25.80
CA LYS A 415 -15.06 -1.04 -24.73
C LYS A 415 -14.05 -1.82 -23.89
N VAL A 416 -13.22 -1.07 -23.19
CA VAL A 416 -12.29 -1.58 -22.17
C VAL A 416 -12.58 -0.88 -20.84
N ILE A 417 -12.67 -1.66 -19.77
CA ILE A 417 -13.01 -1.19 -18.42
C ILE A 417 -11.88 -1.57 -17.46
N TRP A 418 -11.39 -0.57 -16.72
CA TRP A 418 -10.50 -0.73 -15.59
C TRP A 418 -11.25 -0.45 -14.30
N THR A 419 -11.06 -1.29 -13.28
CA THR A 419 -11.62 -1.08 -11.94
C THR A 419 -10.56 -1.19 -10.86
N ALA A 420 -10.70 -0.40 -9.79
CA ALA A 420 -9.95 -0.54 -8.54
C ALA A 420 -10.95 -0.57 -7.38
N ARG A 421 -11.12 -1.72 -6.71
CA ARG A 421 -12.06 -1.90 -5.60
C ARG A 421 -11.31 -1.97 -4.28
N MET A 422 -11.68 -1.11 -3.31
CA MET A 422 -11.04 -1.08 -2.00
C MET A 422 -11.90 -1.87 -1.00
N PRO A 423 -11.44 -3.02 -0.47
CA PRO A 423 -12.21 -3.84 0.47
C PRO A 423 -12.25 -3.28 1.91
N GLY A 424 -11.80 -2.04 2.12
CA GLY A 424 -11.68 -1.37 3.42
C GLY A 424 -12.87 -0.45 3.76
N PRO A 425 -12.67 0.57 4.63
CA PRO A 425 -13.67 1.59 4.92
C PRO A 425 -14.12 2.33 3.65
N LYS A 426 -15.43 2.47 3.44
CA LYS A 426 -16.02 3.08 2.22
C LYS A 426 -15.73 4.57 2.11
N GLU A 427 -15.44 5.19 3.24
CA GLU A 427 -15.13 6.60 3.39
C GLU A 427 -13.69 6.92 2.97
N ARG A 428 -12.82 5.89 2.89
CA ARG A 428 -11.41 6.02 2.50
C ARG A 428 -11.33 6.29 1.00
N LYS A 429 -10.70 7.42 0.66
CA LYS A 429 -10.49 7.84 -0.73
C LYS A 429 -9.05 7.61 -1.15
N PHE A 430 -8.88 7.46 -2.46
CA PHE A 430 -7.59 7.33 -3.13
C PHE A 430 -7.68 8.08 -4.46
N PHE A 431 -6.52 8.41 -5.03
CA PHE A 431 -6.41 8.82 -6.42
C PHE A 431 -5.99 7.59 -7.24
N CYS A 432 -6.68 7.37 -8.36
CA CYS A 432 -6.45 6.23 -9.24
C CYS A 432 -6.15 6.75 -10.65
N GLU A 433 -4.88 6.68 -11.05
CA GLU A 433 -4.36 7.18 -12.32
C GLU A 433 -4.09 6.04 -13.30
N LEU A 434 -4.74 6.06 -14.47
CA LEU A 434 -4.48 5.14 -15.57
C LEU A 434 -3.54 5.79 -16.60
N LYS A 435 -2.38 5.16 -16.80
CA LYS A 435 -1.36 5.51 -17.80
C LYS A 435 -1.23 4.36 -18.81
N PHE A 436 -0.65 4.64 -19.98
CA PHE A 436 -0.40 3.64 -21.02
C PHE A 436 1.06 3.72 -21.49
N LYS A 437 1.76 2.58 -21.52
CA LYS A 437 3.14 2.50 -22.04
C LYS A 437 3.18 2.86 -23.53
N GLY A 438 3.73 4.04 -23.85
CA GLY A 438 4.00 4.49 -25.23
C GLY A 438 4.12 6.02 -25.38
N LYS A 439 4.97 6.48 -26.32
CA LYS A 439 5.34 7.91 -26.51
C LYS A 439 4.18 8.87 -26.82
N ASN A 440 3.00 8.36 -27.15
CA ASN A 440 1.85 9.15 -27.61
C ASN A 440 0.93 9.64 -26.48
N PHE A 441 0.97 9.02 -25.30
CA PHE A 441 -0.01 9.29 -24.24
C PHE A 441 0.63 9.99 -23.05
N LYS A 442 0.46 11.33 -22.97
CA LYS A 442 1.23 12.20 -22.06
C LYS A 442 0.54 12.57 -20.74
N PHE A 443 -0.73 12.24 -20.57
CA PHE A 443 -1.52 12.68 -19.40
C PHE A 443 -2.20 11.48 -18.73
N PRO A 444 -2.15 11.33 -17.40
CA PRO A 444 -2.88 10.27 -16.71
C PRO A 444 -4.39 10.46 -16.84
N ILE A 445 -5.12 9.36 -17.00
CA ILE A 445 -6.59 9.35 -16.95
C ILE A 445 -7.01 9.00 -15.52
N LEU A 446 -7.69 9.91 -14.83
CA LEU A 446 -8.29 9.60 -13.54
C LEU A 446 -9.50 8.66 -13.70
N LEU A 447 -9.57 7.64 -12.85
CA LEU A 447 -10.75 6.81 -12.65
C LEU A 447 -11.78 7.58 -11.81
N THR A 448 -13.06 7.41 -12.10
CA THR A 448 -14.18 8.01 -11.34
C THR A 448 -14.58 7.10 -10.18
N GLN A 449 -14.86 7.65 -9.01
CA GLN A 449 -15.34 6.90 -7.84
C GLN A 449 -16.84 6.56 -7.96
N TYR A 450 -17.18 5.31 -7.69
CA TYR A 450 -18.55 4.77 -7.61
C TYR A 450 -18.69 3.93 -6.33
N GLY A 451 -19.01 4.57 -5.20
CA GLY A 451 -19.12 3.88 -3.92
C GLY A 451 -17.78 3.31 -3.43
N ASP A 452 -17.67 1.99 -3.34
CA ASP A 452 -16.49 1.24 -2.86
C ASP A 452 -15.47 0.87 -3.95
N TYR A 453 -15.69 1.31 -5.19
CA TYR A 453 -14.75 1.11 -6.29
C TYR A 453 -14.55 2.37 -7.14
N TYR A 454 -13.45 2.38 -7.87
CA TYR A 454 -13.09 3.36 -8.87
C TYR A 454 -13.13 2.68 -10.24
N MET A 455 -13.58 3.39 -11.28
CA MET A 455 -13.71 2.83 -12.62
C MET A 455 -13.32 3.81 -13.72
N LYS A 456 -12.72 3.31 -14.79
CA LYS A 456 -12.66 4.00 -16.08
C LYS A 456 -13.11 3.06 -17.19
N GLU A 457 -14.04 3.56 -18.00
CA GLU A 457 -14.46 2.95 -19.26
C GLU A 457 -13.87 3.78 -20.42
N ILE A 458 -13.33 3.10 -21.43
CA ILE A 458 -12.79 3.71 -22.66
C ILE A 458 -13.25 2.89 -23.88
N PRO A 459 -13.89 3.51 -24.89
CA PRO A 459 -14.27 2.82 -26.12
C PRO A 459 -13.08 2.25 -26.90
N VAL A 460 -13.26 1.09 -27.52
CA VAL A 460 -12.24 0.44 -28.37
C VAL A 460 -11.92 1.27 -29.62
N SER A 461 -12.86 2.09 -30.11
CA SER A 461 -12.61 3.09 -31.17
C SER A 461 -11.54 4.10 -30.76
N TYR A 462 -11.76 4.78 -29.62
CA TYR A 462 -10.80 5.74 -29.07
C TYR A 462 -9.44 5.11 -28.76
N MET A 463 -9.42 3.88 -28.23
CA MET A 463 -8.18 3.12 -28.02
C MET A 463 -7.40 2.92 -29.34
N LYS A 464 -8.10 2.59 -30.44
CA LYS A 464 -7.48 2.45 -31.77
C LYS A 464 -6.98 3.78 -32.33
N GLU A 465 -7.77 4.85 -32.24
CA GLU A 465 -7.40 6.20 -32.68
C GLU A 465 -6.13 6.69 -31.99
N GLN A 466 -6.06 6.55 -30.67
CA GLN A 466 -4.90 6.96 -29.85
C GLN A 466 -3.75 5.93 -29.87
N ARG A 467 -3.89 4.82 -30.61
CA ARG A 467 -2.93 3.70 -30.71
C ARG A 467 -2.57 3.06 -29.36
N LEU A 468 -3.51 3.06 -28.43
CA LEU A 468 -3.38 2.51 -27.08
C LEU A 468 -3.65 1.01 -27.08
N LYS A 469 -2.91 0.27 -26.25
CA LYS A 469 -3.15 -1.16 -25.98
C LYS A 469 -3.57 -1.34 -24.54
N SER A 470 -4.68 -2.04 -24.29
CA SER A 470 -5.16 -2.27 -22.91
C SER A 470 -4.15 -3.01 -22.04
N LYS A 471 -3.43 -3.98 -22.62
CA LYS A 471 -2.32 -4.70 -21.99
C LYS A 471 -1.09 -3.84 -21.65
N ASN A 472 -0.99 -2.63 -22.20
CA ASN A 472 0.07 -1.66 -21.88
C ASN A 472 -0.36 -0.68 -20.77
N SER A 473 -1.51 -0.90 -20.12
CA SER A 473 -1.97 -0.03 -19.05
C SER A 473 -1.22 -0.25 -17.74
N ILE A 474 -0.96 0.87 -17.06
CA ILE A 474 -0.47 0.96 -15.68
C ILE A 474 -1.51 1.75 -14.90
N LEU A 475 -2.08 1.16 -13.85
CA LEU A 475 -2.99 1.83 -12.93
C LEU A 475 -2.24 2.11 -11.64
N THR A 476 -1.85 3.36 -11.42
CA THR A 476 -1.22 3.83 -10.17
C THR A 476 -2.30 4.22 -9.18
N ILE A 477 -2.12 3.87 -7.92
CA ILE A 477 -3.00 4.24 -6.81
C ILE A 477 -2.17 5.04 -5.81
N THR A 478 -2.69 6.16 -5.35
CA THR A 478 -2.11 6.99 -4.28
C THR A 478 -3.19 7.41 -3.29
N ARG A 479 -2.78 7.90 -2.12
CA ARG A 479 -3.69 8.47 -1.12
C ARG A 479 -4.00 9.93 -1.43
#